data_AF-A0A2N6SDD2-F1
#
_entry.id   AF-A0A2N6SDD2-F1
#
_cell.length_a   1.000
_cell.length_b   1.000
_cell.length_c   1.000
_cell.angle_alpha   90.00
_cell.angle_beta   90.00
_cell.angle_gamma   90.00
#
_symmetry.space_group_name_H-M   'P 1'
#
loop_
_entity.id
_entity.type
_entity.pdbx_description
1 polymer ?
#
loop_
_entity_poly.entity_id
_entity_poly.type
_entity_poly.pdbx_seq_one_letter_code
_entity_poly.pdbx_strand_id
1 'polypeptide(L)'
;MEMLFKLLAEHVYLILFISLILEFACLPLPGETMMLLAGIMAYGGHGSYLGMVIASALGTIIGMQFSYEVGRRLGVKAIDKYGSYIGLTPYRMTKASDFFNKYGNLVIFVAYYLPGVRHILGYFSGITKVNAKKFHVYSTVGGMLWVGTFITLGYIFGPGAKHLFHLMHKYGTLACIVGAVGLFGYLIYKKVGTKDFPIFIRKQVKILIIPFIIGIAIVIYNVVRMPRFNMKFVYDIVFQVCIVLLVVVFLYCIRVTLKNMTSKKLLVVVDYQKDFVDGALGAPGTKELEPIIVEKIEQYKRDNQDVIFTKDTHYTNYLTTREGKHLPVEHCIIDSEGHALYGKVADYEKDAKKVFNKTTFGSRELAKYISRSDYEEVEFCGLVSNICVLSNIIMTQTFNEKVEIFVDLKATKGLSDEVDSTFKTYLQNITVNIKE
;
A
#
# COMPACT_ATOMS: atom_id res chain seq x y z
N MET A 1 15.01 -36.14 2.25
CA MET A 1 14.21 -35.42 3.28
C MET A 1 14.64 -35.78 4.70
N GLU A 2 14.89 -37.04 5.03
CA GLU A 2 15.27 -37.46 6.40
C GLU A 2 16.59 -36.85 6.90
N MET A 3 17.63 -36.77 6.06
CA MET A 3 18.91 -36.14 6.43
C MET A 3 18.75 -34.65 6.76
N LEU A 4 17.91 -33.93 6.02
CA LEU A 4 17.59 -32.52 6.28
C LEU A 4 16.80 -32.36 7.59
N PHE A 5 15.81 -33.23 7.84
CA PHE A 5 15.06 -33.25 9.09
C PHE A 5 15.94 -33.54 10.31
N LYS A 6 16.91 -34.45 10.16
CA LYS A 6 17.87 -34.81 11.21
C LYS A 6 18.82 -33.64 11.53
N LEU A 7 19.38 -32.99 10.50
CA LEU A 7 20.19 -31.78 10.64
C LEU A 7 19.42 -30.63 11.31
N LEU A 8 18.15 -30.42 10.91
CA LEU A 8 17.27 -29.41 11.51
C LEU A 8 16.95 -29.72 12.97
N ALA A 9 16.74 -30.98 13.33
CA ALA A 9 16.49 -31.40 14.71
C ALA A 9 17.74 -31.25 15.58
N GLU A 10 18.92 -31.58 15.06
CA GLU A 10 20.19 -31.43 15.78
C GLU A 10 20.54 -29.95 16.05
N HIS A 11 20.16 -29.03 15.16
CA HIS A 11 20.46 -27.60 15.28
C HIS A 11 19.25 -26.74 15.66
N VAL A 12 18.17 -27.36 16.13
CA VAL A 12 16.87 -26.69 16.32
C VAL A 12 16.96 -25.48 17.25
N TYR A 13 17.72 -25.57 18.34
CA TYR A 13 17.92 -24.45 19.27
C TYR A 13 18.67 -23.28 18.60
N LEU A 14 19.72 -23.59 17.83
CA LEU A 14 20.52 -22.58 17.14
C LEU A 14 19.70 -21.90 16.04
N ILE A 15 18.91 -22.68 15.30
CA ILE A 15 18.02 -22.16 14.25
C ILE A 15 16.98 -21.23 14.87
N LEU A 16 16.33 -21.61 15.98
CA LEU A 16 15.38 -20.74 16.68
C LEU A 16 16.04 -19.47 17.20
N PHE A 17 17.22 -19.59 17.80
CA PHE A 17 17.98 -18.46 18.32
C PHE A 17 18.31 -17.44 17.21
N ILE A 18 18.92 -17.89 16.11
CA ILE A 18 19.34 -17.01 15.01
C ILE A 18 18.13 -16.46 14.26
N SER A 19 17.13 -17.29 13.96
CA SER A 19 15.94 -16.86 13.21
C SER A 19 15.19 -15.75 13.93
N LEU A 20 15.03 -15.83 15.25
CA LEU A 20 14.35 -14.78 16.02
C LEU A 20 15.18 -13.50 16.09
N ILE A 21 16.52 -13.58 16.18
CA ILE A 21 17.37 -12.38 16.06
C ILE A 21 17.15 -11.71 14.70
N LEU A 22 17.19 -12.49 13.62
CA LEU A 22 17.02 -12.00 12.26
C LEU A 22 15.63 -11.43 12.01
N GLU A 23 14.60 -12.04 12.58
CA GLU A 23 13.22 -11.56 12.49
C GLU A 23 13.04 -10.19 13.14
N PHE A 24 13.59 -10.01 14.34
CA PHE A 24 13.56 -8.71 15.02
C PHE A 24 14.50 -7.69 14.35
N ALA A 25 15.48 -8.15 13.57
CA ALA A 25 16.27 -7.33 12.65
C ALA A 25 15.52 -6.97 11.34
N CYS A 26 14.18 -7.10 11.32
CA CYS A 26 13.26 -6.71 10.24
C CYS A 26 13.30 -7.63 9.00
N LEU A 27 13.80 -8.86 9.12
CA LEU A 27 13.61 -9.87 8.08
C LEU A 27 12.23 -10.53 8.24
N PRO A 28 11.47 -10.74 7.15
CA PRO A 28 10.12 -11.32 7.21
C PRO A 28 10.19 -12.84 7.42
N LEU A 29 10.60 -13.25 8.63
CA LEU A 29 10.66 -14.64 9.04
C LEU A 29 9.40 -15.02 9.83
N PRO A 30 8.87 -16.26 9.66
CA PRO A 30 7.62 -16.68 10.30
C PRO A 30 7.85 -17.16 11.75
N GLY A 31 8.25 -16.24 12.65
CA GLY A 31 8.63 -16.54 14.04
C GLY A 31 7.62 -17.34 14.83
N GLU A 32 6.34 -16.95 14.80
CA GLU A 32 5.27 -17.67 15.50
C GLU A 32 5.16 -19.11 15.02
N THR A 33 5.26 -19.30 13.70
CA THR A 33 5.17 -20.63 13.10
C THR A 33 6.35 -21.48 13.55
N MET A 34 7.56 -20.90 13.57
CA MET A 34 8.76 -21.59 14.04
C MET A 34 8.66 -21.98 15.52
N MET A 35 8.14 -21.11 16.38
CA MET A 35 7.95 -21.41 17.80
C MET A 35 6.82 -22.43 18.06
N LEU A 36 5.71 -22.35 17.30
CA LEU A 36 4.66 -23.36 17.36
C LEU A 36 5.20 -24.73 16.95
N LEU A 37 5.98 -24.79 15.86
CA LEU A 37 6.66 -26.00 15.42
C LEU A 37 7.66 -26.51 16.47
N ALA A 38 8.43 -25.62 17.10
CA ALA A 38 9.35 -25.97 18.18
C ALA A 38 8.62 -26.61 19.36
N GLY A 39 7.45 -26.07 19.74
CA GLY A 39 6.58 -26.66 20.76
C GLY A 39 6.10 -28.07 20.37
N ILE A 40 5.64 -28.25 19.13
CA ILE A 40 5.20 -29.56 18.60
C ILE A 40 6.36 -30.57 18.60
N MET A 41 7.56 -30.14 18.21
CA MET A 41 8.77 -30.97 18.20
C MET A 41 9.20 -31.37 19.62
N ALA A 42 9.14 -30.44 20.56
CA ALA A 42 9.42 -30.71 21.97
C ALA A 42 8.43 -31.72 22.57
N TYR A 43 7.15 -31.64 22.20
CA TYR A 43 6.15 -32.66 22.59
C TYR A 43 6.49 -34.04 22.02
N GLY A 44 6.91 -34.09 20.76
CA GLY A 44 7.32 -35.32 20.08
C GLY A 44 8.70 -35.87 20.52
N GLY A 45 9.34 -35.31 21.54
CA GLY A 45 10.64 -35.76 22.05
C GLY A 45 11.86 -35.36 21.20
N HIS A 46 11.70 -34.49 20.19
CA HIS A 46 12.77 -34.05 19.30
C HIS A 46 13.52 -32.81 19.83
N GLY A 47 13.46 -32.58 21.15
CA GLY A 47 14.11 -31.48 21.85
C GLY A 47 13.50 -31.21 23.21
N SER A 48 14.25 -30.55 24.09
CA SER A 48 13.78 -30.11 25.40
C SER A 48 12.89 -28.89 25.26
N TYR A 49 11.68 -28.95 25.80
CA TYR A 49 10.77 -27.81 25.89
C TYR A 49 11.46 -26.57 26.49
N LEU A 50 12.17 -26.75 27.60
CA LEU A 50 12.89 -25.66 28.25
C LEU A 50 14.03 -25.12 27.37
N GLY A 51 14.71 -26.01 26.63
CA GLY A 51 15.74 -25.61 25.67
C GLY A 51 15.18 -24.74 24.54
N MET A 52 14.01 -25.09 24.00
CA MET A 52 13.32 -24.30 22.98
C MET A 52 12.93 -22.93 23.53
N VAL A 53 12.34 -22.87 24.73
CA VAL A 53 11.95 -21.61 25.39
C VAL A 53 13.16 -20.71 25.62
N ILE A 54 14.26 -21.25 26.16
CA ILE A 54 15.47 -20.46 26.43
C ILE A 54 16.09 -19.94 25.13
N ALA A 55 16.26 -20.81 24.13
CA ALA A 55 16.86 -20.41 22.85
C ALA A 55 16.01 -19.31 22.16
N SER A 56 14.69 -19.48 22.15
CA SER A 56 13.78 -18.50 21.56
C SER A 56 13.70 -17.20 22.35
N ALA A 57 13.71 -17.27 23.68
CA ALA A 57 13.72 -16.09 24.54
C ALA A 57 15.00 -15.27 24.33
N LEU A 58 16.17 -15.92 24.33
CA LEU A 58 17.45 -15.25 24.09
C LEU A 58 17.49 -14.59 22.71
N GLY A 59 17.05 -15.29 21.66
CA GLY A 59 17.00 -14.73 20.32
C GLY A 59 16.07 -13.51 20.20
N THR A 60 14.88 -13.61 20.80
CA THR A 60 13.89 -12.53 20.85
C THR A 60 14.40 -11.32 21.63
N ILE A 61 15.02 -11.53 22.79
CA ILE A 61 15.55 -10.46 23.64
C ILE A 61 16.69 -9.76 22.91
N ILE A 62 17.69 -10.49 22.44
CA ILE A 62 18.85 -9.91 21.73
C ILE A 62 18.39 -9.16 20.49
N GLY A 63 17.52 -9.75 19.67
CA GLY A 63 16.98 -9.12 18.48
C GLY A 63 16.25 -7.82 18.79
N MET A 64 15.38 -7.80 19.80
CA MET A 64 14.65 -6.59 20.19
C MET A 64 15.56 -5.49 20.73
N GLN A 65 16.55 -5.86 21.56
CA GLN A 65 17.52 -4.92 22.11
C GLN A 65 18.42 -4.33 21.01
N PHE A 66 18.84 -5.16 20.06
CA PHE A 66 19.59 -4.72 18.87
C PHE A 66 18.79 -3.68 18.08
N SER A 67 17.52 -3.95 17.78
CA SER A 67 16.67 -3.04 17.01
C SER A 67 16.43 -1.70 17.74
N TYR A 68 16.32 -1.73 19.07
CA TYR A 68 16.27 -0.51 19.88
C TYR A 68 17.54 0.32 19.78
N GLU A 69 18.71 -0.30 19.90
CA GLU A 69 19.99 0.41 19.83
C GLU A 69 20.25 0.96 18.42
N VAL A 70 19.90 0.21 17.37
CA VAL A 70 19.92 0.70 15.99
C VAL A 70 19.00 1.92 15.84
N GLY A 71 17.77 1.84 16.33
CA GLY A 71 16.85 2.98 16.31
C GLY A 71 17.40 4.20 17.06
N ARG A 72 17.97 3.99 18.24
CA ARG A 72 18.55 5.05 19.07
C ARG A 72 19.72 5.76 18.41
N ARG A 73 20.57 5.03 17.66
CA ARG A 73 21.70 5.57 16.91
C ARG A 73 21.29 6.28 15.61
N LEU A 74 20.31 5.73 14.90
CA LEU A 74 19.77 6.34 13.67
C LEU A 74 19.13 7.70 13.96
N GLY A 75 18.41 7.79 15.09
CA GLY A 75 17.74 9.01 15.53
C GLY A 75 16.71 9.54 14.54
N VAL A 76 16.17 10.74 14.83
CA VAL A 76 15.10 11.36 14.03
C VAL A 76 15.60 11.73 12.62
N LYS A 77 16.88 12.09 12.48
CA LYS A 77 17.50 12.53 11.21
C LYS A 77 17.47 11.46 10.12
N ALA A 78 17.60 10.18 10.47
CA ALA A 78 17.51 9.09 9.50
C ALA A 78 16.08 8.86 9.01
N ILE A 79 15.08 9.12 9.86
CA ILE A 79 13.67 9.07 9.48
C ILE A 79 13.30 10.25 8.57
N ASP A 80 13.79 11.45 8.84
CA ASP A 80 13.49 12.59 7.95
C ASP A 80 13.97 12.32 6.51
N LYS A 81 15.06 11.56 6.37
CA LYS A 81 15.63 11.17 5.06
C LYS A 81 14.99 9.92 4.45
N TYR A 82 14.74 8.87 5.24
CA TYR A 82 14.31 7.55 4.74
C TYR A 82 12.95 7.05 5.25
N GLY A 83 12.39 7.70 6.27
CA GLY A 83 11.15 7.31 6.95
C GLY A 83 9.93 7.26 6.04
N SER A 84 9.88 8.12 5.03
CA SER A 84 8.81 8.10 4.02
C SER A 84 8.79 6.83 3.15
N TYR A 85 9.94 6.14 2.98
CA TYR A 85 10.01 4.89 2.22
C TYR A 85 9.52 3.66 3.01
N ILE A 86 9.62 3.70 4.34
CA ILE A 86 9.21 2.61 5.26
C ILE A 86 7.92 2.94 6.03
N GLY A 87 7.20 4.00 5.65
CA GLY A 87 5.91 4.38 6.23
C GLY A 87 5.98 5.05 7.60
N LEU A 88 7.18 5.39 8.08
CA LEU A 88 7.46 6.17 9.30
C LEU A 88 7.48 7.68 8.98
N THR A 89 6.32 8.24 8.65
CA THR A 89 6.18 9.70 8.47
C THR A 89 6.18 10.43 9.82
N PRO A 90 6.62 11.69 9.91
CA PRO A 90 6.58 12.49 11.15
C PRO A 90 5.21 12.48 11.85
N TYR A 91 4.11 12.60 11.10
CA TYR A 91 2.74 12.53 11.64
C TYR A 91 2.42 11.20 12.36
N ARG A 92 2.72 10.07 11.71
CA ARG A 92 2.54 8.72 12.29
C ARG A 92 3.44 8.50 13.50
N MET A 93 4.62 9.09 13.51
CA MET A 93 5.52 9.03 14.66
C MET A 93 4.99 9.80 15.85
N THR A 94 4.45 11.01 15.65
CA THR A 94 3.82 11.78 16.73
C THR A 94 2.64 11.02 17.30
N LYS A 95 1.74 10.50 16.45
CA LYS A 95 0.61 9.64 16.88
C LYS A 95 1.06 8.42 17.68
N ALA A 96 2.11 7.72 17.22
CA ALA A 96 2.63 6.54 17.92
C ALA A 96 3.34 6.91 19.24
N SER A 97 4.00 8.07 19.29
CA SER A 97 4.62 8.63 20.50
C SER A 97 3.56 9.02 21.52
N ASP A 98 2.48 9.66 21.08
CA ASP A 98 1.34 10.03 21.94
C ASP A 98 0.64 8.78 22.47
N PHE A 99 0.50 7.73 21.65
CA PHE A 99 -0.03 6.44 22.09
C PHE A 99 0.86 5.80 23.15
N PHE A 100 2.18 5.84 22.97
CA PHE A 100 3.15 5.33 23.95
C PHE A 100 3.14 6.15 25.25
N ASN A 101 3.03 7.48 25.16
CA ASN A 101 2.91 8.37 26.31
C ASN A 101 1.60 8.14 27.09
N LYS A 102 0.49 7.87 26.39
CA LYS A 102 -0.85 7.67 26.97
C LYS A 102 -1.00 6.33 27.69
N TYR A 103 -0.55 5.24 27.07
CA TYR A 103 -0.74 3.88 27.60
C TYR A 103 0.52 3.33 28.31
N GLY A 104 1.61 4.10 28.29
CA GLY A 104 2.85 3.80 28.99
C GLY A 104 3.52 2.50 28.53
N ASN A 105 4.31 1.91 29.43
CA ASN A 105 5.11 0.72 29.11
C ASN A 105 4.27 -0.54 28.86
N LEU A 106 2.96 -0.52 29.17
CA LEU A 106 2.05 -1.65 28.93
C LEU A 106 1.91 -1.94 27.43
N VAL A 107 2.06 -0.90 26.58
CA VAL A 107 2.03 -1.02 25.12
C VAL A 107 3.09 -2.00 24.60
N ILE A 108 4.25 -2.06 25.27
CA ILE A 108 5.33 -2.96 24.85
C ILE A 108 4.85 -4.42 24.90
N PHE A 109 4.10 -4.84 25.93
CA PHE A 109 3.60 -6.20 26.04
C PHE A 109 2.60 -6.55 24.94
N VAL A 110 1.62 -5.68 24.71
CA VAL A 110 0.57 -5.90 23.71
C VAL A 110 1.16 -5.87 22.30
N ALA A 111 2.15 -5.01 22.06
CA ALA A 111 2.78 -4.88 20.75
C ALA A 111 3.46 -6.16 20.25
N TYR A 112 3.96 -7.03 21.14
CA TYR A 112 4.50 -8.35 20.73
C TYR A 112 3.47 -9.24 20.02
N TYR A 113 2.20 -9.14 20.41
CA TYR A 113 1.10 -9.94 19.86
C TYR A 113 0.47 -9.34 18.59
N LEU A 114 0.90 -8.14 18.18
CA LEU A 114 0.42 -7.48 16.98
C LEU A 114 1.41 -7.70 15.82
N PRO A 115 1.06 -8.52 14.80
CA PRO A 115 1.90 -8.74 13.64
C PRO A 115 2.26 -7.42 12.95
N GLY A 116 3.51 -7.29 12.48
CA GLY A 116 4.02 -6.05 11.89
C GLY A 116 4.45 -5.01 12.93
N VAL A 117 3.62 -4.72 13.93
CA VAL A 117 3.93 -3.73 14.99
C VAL A 117 5.15 -4.14 15.81
N ARG A 118 5.28 -5.43 16.15
CA ARG A 118 6.42 -5.90 16.95
C ARG A 118 7.79 -5.70 16.28
N HIS A 119 7.87 -5.82 14.95
CA HIS A 119 9.16 -5.72 14.24
C HIS A 119 9.67 -4.27 14.24
N ILE A 120 8.76 -3.31 14.18
CA ILE A 120 9.09 -1.89 14.21
C ILE A 120 9.23 -1.34 15.64
N LEU A 121 8.70 -2.04 16.65
CA LEU A 121 8.64 -1.59 18.04
C LEU A 121 10.02 -1.19 18.60
N GLY A 122 11.03 -2.03 18.40
CA GLY A 122 12.40 -1.77 18.87
C GLY A 122 12.97 -0.50 18.24
N TYR A 123 13.01 -0.46 16.90
CA TYR A 123 13.50 0.70 16.16
C TYR A 123 12.78 1.99 16.55
N PHE A 124 11.44 1.95 16.57
CA PHE A 124 10.61 3.09 16.91
C PHE A 124 10.93 3.61 18.31
N SER A 125 10.96 2.72 19.31
CA SER A 125 11.24 3.08 20.71
C SER A 125 12.65 3.65 20.90
N GLY A 126 13.62 3.18 20.10
CA GLY A 126 14.97 3.72 20.06
C GLY A 126 15.00 5.14 19.49
N ILE A 127 14.33 5.35 18.35
CA ILE A 127 14.30 6.63 17.63
C ILE A 127 13.61 7.72 18.46
N THR A 128 12.51 7.38 19.13
CA THR A 128 11.80 8.29 20.03
C THR A 128 12.47 8.46 21.40
N LYS A 129 13.62 7.81 21.61
CA LYS A 129 14.43 7.89 22.84
C LYS A 129 13.64 7.53 24.10
N VAL A 130 12.78 6.52 24.02
CA VAL A 130 12.17 5.91 25.22
C VAL A 130 13.29 5.52 26.19
N ASN A 131 13.09 5.70 27.49
CA ASN A 131 14.10 5.37 28.49
C ASN A 131 14.60 3.92 28.33
N ALA A 132 15.90 3.75 28.07
CA ALA A 132 16.50 2.46 27.73
C ALA A 132 16.28 1.40 28.82
N LYS A 133 16.45 1.76 30.10
CA LYS A 133 16.26 0.83 31.22
C LYS A 133 14.82 0.32 31.28
N LYS A 134 13.84 1.23 31.13
CA LYS A 134 12.43 0.83 31.04
C LYS A 134 12.24 -0.06 29.82
N PHE A 135 12.62 0.39 28.63
CA PHE A 135 12.41 -0.38 27.41
C PHE A 135 12.99 -1.80 27.49
N HIS A 136 14.23 -1.97 27.94
CA HIS A 136 14.86 -3.30 28.02
C HIS A 136 14.17 -4.22 29.03
N VAL A 137 13.74 -3.72 30.18
CA VAL A 137 13.01 -4.53 31.17
C VAL A 137 11.65 -4.97 30.62
N TYR A 138 10.86 -4.01 30.12
CA TYR A 138 9.51 -4.30 29.62
C TYR A 138 9.53 -5.17 28.36
N SER A 139 10.47 -4.94 27.44
CA SER A 139 10.60 -5.77 26.23
C SER A 139 11.12 -7.17 26.54
N THR A 140 12.00 -7.34 27.53
CA THR A 140 12.44 -8.67 27.98
C THR A 140 11.28 -9.48 28.53
N VAL A 141 10.50 -8.91 29.45
CA VAL A 141 9.34 -9.61 30.02
C VAL A 141 8.29 -9.89 28.95
N GLY A 142 8.01 -8.93 28.06
CA GLY A 142 7.07 -9.13 26.96
C GLY A 142 7.50 -10.20 25.97
N GLY A 143 8.78 -10.22 25.59
CA GLY A 143 9.36 -11.25 24.76
C GLY A 143 9.27 -12.64 25.39
N MET A 144 9.56 -12.77 26.69
CA MET A 144 9.42 -14.05 27.41
C MET A 144 7.98 -14.55 27.45
N LEU A 145 7.00 -13.67 27.73
CA LEU A 145 5.58 -14.02 27.73
C LEU A 145 5.12 -14.46 26.33
N TRP A 146 5.55 -13.75 25.30
CA TRP A 146 5.22 -14.07 23.91
C TRP A 146 5.82 -15.41 23.47
N VAL A 147 7.12 -15.63 23.70
CA VAL A 147 7.80 -16.91 23.41
C VAL A 147 7.13 -18.05 24.17
N GLY A 148 6.89 -17.87 25.47
CA GLY A 148 6.21 -18.86 26.30
C GLY A 148 4.85 -19.21 25.73
N THR A 149 4.06 -18.22 25.31
CA THR A 149 2.73 -18.45 24.71
C THR A 149 2.80 -19.34 23.49
N PHE A 150 3.60 -18.99 22.47
CA PHE A 150 3.60 -19.75 21.21
C PHE A 150 4.24 -21.13 21.34
N ILE A 151 5.32 -21.29 22.11
CA ILE A 151 5.92 -22.61 22.32
C ILE A 151 5.00 -23.50 23.15
N THR A 152 4.35 -22.97 24.19
CA THR A 152 3.39 -23.73 25.01
C THR A 152 2.18 -24.15 24.17
N LEU A 153 1.63 -23.25 23.35
CA LEU A 153 0.54 -23.59 22.43
C LEU A 153 0.96 -24.72 21.49
N GLY A 154 2.14 -24.63 20.88
CA GLY A 154 2.68 -25.70 20.04
C GLY A 154 2.82 -27.03 20.78
N TYR A 155 3.31 -27.00 22.02
CA TYR A 155 3.46 -28.19 22.86
C TYR A 155 2.13 -28.84 23.21
N ILE A 156 1.13 -28.05 23.61
CA ILE A 156 -0.23 -28.52 23.94
C ILE A 156 -0.94 -29.08 22.70
N PHE A 157 -0.78 -28.44 21.54
CA PHE A 157 -1.39 -28.89 20.28
C PHE A 157 -0.57 -29.94 19.53
N GLY A 158 0.63 -30.29 20.02
CA GLY A 158 1.49 -31.36 19.51
C GLY A 158 0.79 -32.69 19.21
N PRO A 159 -0.08 -33.22 20.09
CA PRO A 159 -0.83 -34.46 19.83
C PRO A 159 -1.75 -34.36 18.60
N GLY A 160 -2.39 -33.21 18.38
CA GLY A 160 -3.30 -32.94 17.26
C GLY A 160 -2.59 -32.52 15.97
N ALA A 161 -1.29 -32.21 16.05
CA ALA A 161 -0.53 -31.66 14.93
C ALA A 161 -0.49 -32.60 13.72
N LYS A 162 -0.40 -33.92 13.92
CA LYS A 162 -0.44 -34.89 12.80
C LYS A 162 -1.74 -34.83 12.02
N HIS A 163 -2.87 -34.70 12.71
CA HIS A 163 -4.19 -34.55 12.08
C HIS A 163 -4.32 -33.19 11.39
N LEU A 164 -3.81 -32.12 12.00
CA LEU A 164 -3.79 -30.78 11.43
C LEU A 164 -2.91 -30.69 10.17
N PHE A 165 -1.69 -31.21 10.20
CA PHE A 165 -0.81 -31.27 9.02
C PHE A 165 -1.41 -32.13 7.91
N HIS A 166 -2.09 -33.23 8.24
CA HIS A 166 -2.78 -34.04 7.26
C HIS A 166 -3.97 -33.31 6.63
N LEU A 167 -4.78 -32.59 7.41
CA LEU A 167 -5.84 -31.71 6.89
C LEU A 167 -5.26 -30.58 6.03
N MET A 168 -4.18 -29.93 6.46
CA MET A 168 -3.51 -28.87 5.70
C MET A 168 -2.91 -29.40 4.40
N HIS A 169 -2.37 -30.61 4.37
CA HIS A 169 -1.86 -31.19 3.12
C HIS A 169 -3.00 -31.61 2.18
N LYS A 170 -4.10 -32.14 2.73
CA LYS A 170 -5.26 -32.62 1.98
C LYS A 170 -6.13 -31.47 1.43
N TYR A 171 -6.37 -30.44 2.24
CA TYR A 171 -7.29 -29.34 1.91
C TYR A 171 -6.61 -27.98 1.79
N GLY A 172 -5.38 -27.81 2.26
CA GLY A 172 -4.70 -26.51 2.25
C GLY A 172 -4.45 -25.98 0.84
N THR A 173 -4.05 -26.84 -0.10
CA THR A 173 -3.91 -26.44 -1.52
C THR A 173 -5.25 -25.97 -2.10
N LEU A 174 -6.34 -26.70 -1.81
CA LEU A 174 -7.68 -26.36 -2.26
C LEU A 174 -8.19 -25.07 -1.60
N ALA A 175 -7.96 -24.91 -0.29
CA ALA A 175 -8.34 -23.71 0.47
C ALA A 175 -7.56 -22.48 -0.01
N CYS A 176 -6.28 -22.61 -0.34
CA CYS A 176 -5.48 -21.54 -0.93
C CYS A 176 -6.00 -21.16 -2.33
N ILE A 177 -6.34 -22.13 -3.17
CA ILE A 177 -6.90 -21.89 -4.51
C ILE A 177 -8.27 -21.20 -4.39
N VAL A 178 -9.17 -21.72 -3.55
CA VAL A 178 -10.50 -21.14 -3.33
C VAL A 178 -10.40 -19.75 -2.71
N GLY A 179 -9.51 -19.54 -1.75
CA GLY A 179 -9.24 -18.24 -1.14
C GLY A 179 -8.69 -17.23 -2.14
N ALA A 180 -7.75 -17.64 -3.00
CA ALA A 180 -7.21 -16.80 -4.05
C ALA A 180 -8.26 -16.44 -5.11
N VAL A 181 -9.08 -17.41 -5.54
CA VAL A 181 -10.18 -17.19 -6.50
C VAL A 181 -11.26 -16.29 -5.90
N GLY A 182 -11.63 -16.50 -4.63
CA GLY A 182 -12.60 -15.67 -3.91
C GLY A 182 -12.11 -14.24 -3.70
N LEU A 183 -10.85 -14.07 -3.28
CA LEU A 183 -10.22 -12.75 -3.14
C LEU A 183 -10.13 -12.05 -4.50
N PHE A 184 -9.75 -12.76 -5.55
CA PHE A 184 -9.67 -12.22 -6.91
C PHE A 184 -11.05 -11.80 -7.43
N GLY A 185 -12.07 -12.63 -7.23
CA GLY A 185 -13.47 -12.31 -7.56
C GLY A 185 -13.97 -11.08 -6.80
N TYR A 186 -13.65 -10.97 -5.50
CA TYR A 186 -13.99 -9.81 -4.68
C TYR A 186 -13.27 -8.53 -5.14
N LEU A 187 -11.99 -8.61 -5.48
CA LEU A 187 -11.22 -7.46 -5.98
C LEU A 187 -11.75 -6.98 -7.34
N ILE A 188 -12.15 -7.89 -8.23
CA ILE A 188 -12.81 -7.54 -9.50
C ILE A 188 -14.19 -6.94 -9.22
N TYR A 189 -15.00 -7.55 -8.37
CA TYR A 189 -16.32 -7.04 -8.00
C TYR A 189 -16.25 -5.61 -7.44
N LYS A 190 -15.30 -5.37 -6.52
CA LYS A 190 -15.07 -4.04 -5.93
C LYS A 190 -14.62 -3.00 -6.96
N LYS A 191 -13.94 -3.43 -8.02
CA LYS A 191 -13.35 -2.55 -9.04
C LYS A 191 -14.26 -2.30 -10.25
N VAL A 192 -15.13 -3.26 -10.60
CA VAL A 192 -16.04 -3.20 -11.77
C VAL A 192 -17.43 -2.68 -11.39
N GLY A 193 -17.86 -2.82 -10.14
CA GLY A 193 -19.19 -2.40 -9.70
C GLY A 193 -20.28 -3.44 -9.95
N THR A 194 -21.37 -3.33 -9.18
CA THR A 194 -22.43 -4.35 -9.05
C THR A 194 -23.20 -4.65 -10.33
N LYS A 195 -23.37 -3.67 -11.22
CA LYS A 195 -24.21 -3.78 -12.42
C LYS A 195 -23.50 -4.48 -13.60
N ASP A 196 -22.18 -4.29 -13.73
CA ASP A 196 -21.42 -4.75 -14.90
C ASP A 196 -20.69 -6.10 -14.69
N PHE A 197 -20.55 -6.53 -13.43
CA PHE A 197 -19.90 -7.80 -13.06
C PHE A 197 -20.53 -9.05 -13.74
N PRO A 198 -21.86 -9.24 -13.79
CA PRO A 198 -22.46 -10.42 -14.43
C PRO A 198 -22.28 -10.44 -15.95
N ILE A 199 -22.33 -9.26 -16.59
CA ILE A 199 -22.17 -9.10 -18.04
C ILE A 199 -20.71 -9.38 -18.43
N PHE A 200 -19.76 -8.88 -17.63
CA PHE A 200 -18.33 -9.16 -17.76
C PHE A 200 -18.04 -10.66 -17.70
N ILE A 201 -18.52 -11.35 -16.65
CA ILE A 201 -18.31 -12.80 -16.49
C ILE A 201 -18.89 -13.57 -17.68
N ARG A 202 -20.11 -13.26 -18.13
CA ARG A 202 -20.77 -13.97 -19.23
C ARG A 202 -20.04 -13.84 -20.57
N LYS A 203 -19.42 -12.68 -20.85
CA LYS A 203 -18.63 -12.44 -22.07
C LYS A 203 -17.28 -13.16 -22.02
N GLN A 204 -16.63 -13.18 -20.85
CA GLN A 204 -15.34 -13.85 -20.67
C GLN A 204 -15.45 -15.38 -20.67
N VAL A 205 -16.49 -15.94 -20.06
CA VAL A 205 -16.76 -17.39 -20.04
C VAL A 205 -16.86 -17.97 -21.47
N LYS A 206 -17.47 -17.24 -22.42
CA LYS A 206 -17.54 -17.68 -23.83
C LYS A 206 -16.18 -17.70 -24.53
N ILE A 207 -15.32 -16.73 -24.27
CA ILE A 207 -13.97 -16.62 -24.85
C ILE A 207 -13.03 -17.70 -24.24
N LEU A 208 -13.27 -18.09 -22.99
CA LEU A 208 -12.47 -19.05 -22.22
C LEU A 208 -12.78 -20.52 -22.53
N ILE A 209 -14.06 -20.88 -22.64
CA ILE A 209 -14.50 -22.28 -22.73
C ILE A 209 -14.16 -22.91 -24.09
N ILE A 210 -14.27 -22.14 -25.18
CA ILE A 210 -14.10 -22.67 -26.54
C ILE A 210 -12.65 -23.14 -26.80
N PRO A 211 -11.59 -22.35 -26.53
CA PRO A 211 -10.21 -22.80 -26.71
C PRO A 211 -9.80 -23.91 -25.74
N PHE A 212 -10.35 -23.91 -24.52
CA PHE A 212 -10.09 -24.94 -23.51
C PHE A 212 -10.65 -26.31 -23.92
N ILE A 213 -11.88 -26.35 -24.45
CA ILE A 213 -12.47 -27.57 -25.01
C ILE A 213 -11.63 -28.08 -26.20
N ILE A 214 -11.19 -27.19 -27.08
CA ILE A 214 -10.33 -27.55 -28.23
C ILE A 214 -8.98 -28.11 -27.75
N GLY A 215 -8.35 -27.49 -26.76
CA GLY A 215 -7.09 -27.97 -26.16
C GLY A 215 -7.22 -29.36 -25.53
N ILE A 216 -8.29 -29.59 -24.78
CA ILE A 216 -8.59 -30.92 -24.21
C ILE A 216 -8.83 -31.95 -25.33
N ALA A 217 -9.59 -31.60 -26.38
CA ALA A 217 -9.84 -32.50 -27.49
C ALA A 217 -8.55 -32.90 -28.24
N ILE A 218 -7.62 -31.96 -28.44
CA ILE A 218 -6.31 -32.21 -29.06
C ILE A 218 -5.45 -33.13 -28.18
N VAL A 219 -5.46 -32.91 -26.87
CA VAL A 219 -4.70 -33.76 -25.93
C VAL A 219 -5.28 -35.17 -25.89
N ILE A 220 -6.61 -35.32 -25.79
CA ILE A 220 -7.30 -36.63 -25.85
C ILE A 220 -6.99 -37.33 -27.19
N TYR A 221 -7.06 -36.62 -28.32
CA TYR A 221 -6.75 -37.17 -29.64
C TYR A 221 -5.32 -37.72 -29.74
N ASN A 222 -4.34 -36.99 -29.21
CA ASN A 222 -2.93 -37.41 -29.24
C ASN A 222 -2.64 -38.56 -28.27
N VAL A 223 -3.31 -38.58 -27.11
CA VAL A 223 -3.20 -39.63 -26.09
C VAL A 223 -3.76 -40.97 -26.58
N VAL A 224 -4.93 -40.96 -27.24
CA VAL A 224 -5.60 -42.18 -27.74
C VAL A 224 -4.78 -42.88 -28.85
N ARG A 225 -3.91 -42.15 -29.55
CA ARG A 225 -3.08 -42.68 -30.65
C ARG A 225 -1.72 -43.26 -30.21
N MET A 226 -1.35 -43.20 -28.94
CA MET A 226 -0.04 -43.68 -28.49
C MET A 226 -0.03 -45.20 -28.20
N PRO A 227 0.89 -46.00 -28.76
CA PRO A 227 0.76 -47.47 -28.74
C PRO A 227 1.09 -48.16 -27.40
N ARG A 228 1.81 -47.50 -26.48
CA ARG A 228 2.24 -48.10 -25.19
C ARG A 228 2.55 -47.01 -24.16
N PHE A 229 1.75 -46.85 -23.09
CA PHE A 229 2.21 -46.39 -21.76
C PHE A 229 1.10 -46.41 -20.68
N ASN A 230 1.53 -46.36 -19.40
CA ASN A 230 0.73 -46.36 -18.18
C ASN A 230 -0.28 -45.19 -18.14
N MET A 231 -1.58 -45.52 -18.09
CA MET A 231 -2.69 -44.56 -18.10
C MET A 231 -2.57 -43.46 -17.03
N LYS A 232 -1.99 -43.77 -15.86
CA LYS A 232 -1.84 -42.80 -14.76
C LYS A 232 -0.87 -41.65 -15.13
N PHE A 233 0.25 -41.97 -15.78
CA PHE A 233 1.24 -40.99 -16.22
C PHE A 233 0.66 -40.03 -17.28
N VAL A 234 -0.20 -40.57 -18.15
CA VAL A 234 -0.88 -39.79 -19.17
C VAL A 234 -1.87 -38.82 -18.53
N TYR A 235 -2.70 -39.27 -17.58
CA TYR A 235 -3.61 -38.38 -16.84
C TYR A 235 -2.85 -37.26 -16.12
N ASP A 236 -1.71 -37.56 -15.50
CA ASP A 236 -0.89 -36.57 -14.80
C ASP A 236 -0.34 -35.50 -15.77
N ILE A 237 0.12 -35.89 -16.97
CA ILE A 237 0.57 -34.94 -18.00
C ILE A 237 -0.60 -34.10 -18.53
N VAL A 238 -1.74 -34.72 -18.87
CA VAL A 238 -2.92 -34.01 -19.34
C VAL A 238 -3.39 -32.99 -18.30
N PHE A 239 -3.41 -33.39 -17.03
CA PHE A 239 -3.80 -32.54 -15.91
C PHE A 239 -2.83 -31.36 -15.74
N GLN A 240 -1.52 -31.59 -15.80
CA GLN A 240 -0.52 -30.52 -15.72
C GLN A 240 -0.60 -29.54 -16.91
N VAL A 241 -0.77 -30.04 -18.14
CA VAL A 241 -0.94 -29.20 -19.33
C VAL A 241 -2.22 -28.37 -19.25
N CYS A 242 -3.33 -28.96 -18.76
CA CYS A 242 -4.57 -28.22 -18.55
C CYS A 242 -4.42 -27.10 -17.51
N ILE A 243 -3.68 -27.33 -16.41
CA ILE A 243 -3.39 -26.31 -15.39
C ILE A 243 -2.55 -25.17 -15.99
N VAL A 244 -1.49 -25.49 -16.74
CA VAL A 244 -0.63 -24.48 -17.38
C VAL A 244 -1.43 -23.65 -18.38
N LEU A 245 -2.26 -24.28 -19.20
CA LEU A 245 -3.15 -23.56 -20.13
C LEU A 245 -4.14 -22.66 -19.39
N LEU A 246 -4.73 -23.14 -18.28
CA LEU A 246 -5.62 -22.34 -17.43
C LEU A 246 -4.91 -21.10 -16.86
N VAL A 247 -3.67 -21.25 -16.43
CA VAL A 247 -2.85 -20.15 -15.90
C VAL A 247 -2.46 -19.15 -16.99
N VAL A 248 -2.03 -19.63 -18.17
CA VAL A 248 -1.68 -18.75 -19.31
C VAL A 248 -2.90 -17.96 -19.78
N VAL A 249 -4.05 -18.62 -19.87
CA VAL A 249 -5.33 -18.01 -20.22
C VAL A 249 -5.76 -17.00 -19.16
N PHE A 250 -5.61 -17.32 -17.87
CA PHE A 250 -5.85 -16.40 -16.77
C PHE A 250 -4.97 -15.14 -16.85
N LEU A 251 -3.66 -15.31 -17.10
CA LEU A 251 -2.72 -14.20 -17.27
C LEU A 251 -3.05 -13.33 -18.50
N TYR A 252 -3.48 -13.94 -19.60
CA TYR A 252 -3.93 -13.22 -20.79
C TYR A 252 -5.22 -12.43 -20.51
N CYS A 253 -6.19 -13.04 -19.82
CA CYS A 253 -7.41 -12.36 -19.38
C CYS A 253 -7.12 -11.18 -18.45
N ILE A 254 -6.17 -11.32 -17.52
CA ILE A 254 -5.70 -10.21 -16.69
C ILE A 254 -5.15 -9.10 -17.57
N ARG A 255 -4.26 -9.42 -18.52
CA ARG A 255 -3.62 -8.40 -19.38
C ARG A 255 -4.64 -7.63 -20.22
N VAL A 256 -5.60 -8.31 -20.85
CA VAL A 256 -6.64 -7.68 -21.68
C VAL A 256 -7.63 -6.89 -20.83
N THR A 257 -8.01 -7.40 -19.66
CA THR A 257 -8.92 -6.70 -18.73
C THR A 257 -8.28 -5.43 -18.18
N LEU A 258 -7.01 -5.48 -17.79
CA LEU A 258 -6.29 -4.31 -17.29
C LEU A 258 -6.14 -3.23 -18.38
N LYS A 259 -5.88 -3.61 -19.63
CA LYS A 259 -5.68 -2.66 -20.75
C LYS A 259 -6.94 -1.87 -21.12
N ASN A 260 -8.14 -2.44 -20.94
CA ASN A 260 -9.41 -1.77 -21.29
C ASN A 260 -10.03 -0.97 -20.13
N MET A 261 -9.39 -0.94 -18.95
CA MET A 261 -9.88 -0.24 -17.75
C MET A 261 -9.03 0.98 -17.35
N THR A 262 -7.98 1.28 -18.10
CA THR A 262 -7.09 2.42 -17.82
C THR A 262 -7.62 3.66 -18.50
N SER A 263 -8.01 4.64 -17.70
CA SER A 263 -8.25 6.01 -18.17
C SER A 263 -6.98 6.52 -18.86
N LYS A 264 -7.14 7.13 -20.04
CA LYS A 264 -6.03 7.69 -20.81
C LYS A 264 -5.78 9.15 -20.47
N LYS A 265 -6.83 9.84 -19.99
CA LYS A 265 -6.78 11.25 -19.62
C LYS A 265 -7.02 11.40 -18.12
N LEU A 266 -6.42 12.42 -17.54
CA LEU A 266 -6.62 12.81 -16.15
C LEU A 266 -6.94 14.30 -16.07
N LEU A 267 -8.01 14.66 -15.37
CA LEU A 267 -8.23 16.04 -14.92
C LEU A 267 -7.73 16.19 -13.49
N VAL A 268 -6.90 17.20 -13.25
CA VAL A 268 -6.44 17.60 -11.92
C VAL A 268 -7.03 18.97 -11.59
N VAL A 269 -7.90 18.99 -10.59
CA VAL A 269 -8.45 20.21 -10.01
C VAL A 269 -7.59 20.60 -8.82
N VAL A 270 -6.82 21.67 -8.98
CA VAL A 270 -5.83 22.12 -8.01
C VAL A 270 -6.46 23.09 -7.03
N ASP A 271 -6.51 22.73 -5.76
CA ASP A 271 -6.75 23.61 -4.61
C ASP A 271 -7.95 24.57 -4.76
N TYR A 272 -9.04 24.11 -5.38
CA TYR A 272 -10.27 24.91 -5.52
C TYR A 272 -11.07 24.88 -4.19
N GLN A 273 -10.43 25.34 -3.12
CA GLN A 273 -10.89 25.33 -1.74
C GLN A 273 -11.51 26.66 -1.35
N LYS A 274 -12.40 26.66 -0.34
CA LYS A 274 -13.07 27.86 0.14
C LYS A 274 -12.09 28.99 0.43
N ASP A 275 -10.98 28.72 1.12
CA ASP A 275 -10.01 29.78 1.46
C ASP A 275 -9.37 30.46 0.24
N PHE A 276 -9.21 29.76 -0.89
CA PHE A 276 -8.68 30.36 -2.11
C PHE A 276 -9.76 31.00 -2.99
N VAL A 277 -11.04 30.69 -2.76
CA VAL A 277 -12.14 31.26 -3.53
C VAL A 277 -12.71 32.47 -2.81
N ASP A 278 -13.16 32.33 -1.57
CA ASP A 278 -13.82 33.40 -0.83
C ASP A 278 -13.56 33.47 0.67
N GLY A 279 -12.56 32.72 1.13
CA GLY A 279 -12.03 32.81 2.49
C GLY A 279 -10.72 33.59 2.55
N ALA A 280 -9.77 33.09 3.34
CA ALA A 280 -8.58 33.82 3.79
C ALA A 280 -7.69 34.39 2.67
N LEU A 281 -7.65 33.74 1.51
CA LEU A 281 -6.85 34.10 0.34
C LEU A 281 -7.68 34.23 -0.94
N GLY A 282 -8.99 34.50 -0.81
CA GLY A 282 -9.88 34.71 -1.95
C GLY A 282 -9.45 35.90 -2.83
N ALA A 283 -9.60 35.75 -4.15
CA ALA A 283 -9.28 36.80 -5.12
C ALA A 283 -10.47 37.06 -6.08
N PRO A 284 -10.57 38.25 -6.71
CA PRO A 284 -11.59 38.52 -7.72
C PRO A 284 -11.53 37.54 -8.90
N GLY A 285 -12.67 37.07 -9.39
CA GLY A 285 -12.73 36.16 -10.53
C GLY A 285 -12.61 34.67 -10.19
N THR A 286 -12.31 34.30 -8.93
CA THR A 286 -12.15 32.89 -8.53
C THR A 286 -13.49 32.16 -8.42
N LYS A 287 -14.57 32.85 -8.02
CA LYS A 287 -15.94 32.29 -7.92
C LYS A 287 -16.50 31.93 -9.29
N GLU A 288 -16.17 32.73 -10.29
CA GLU A 288 -16.62 32.60 -11.67
C GLU A 288 -16.03 31.36 -12.37
N LEU A 289 -14.96 30.76 -11.80
CA LEU A 289 -14.41 29.50 -12.27
C LEU A 289 -15.30 28.28 -11.95
N GLU A 290 -16.17 28.37 -10.94
CA GLU A 290 -16.98 27.24 -10.45
C GLU A 290 -17.75 26.54 -11.59
N PRO A 291 -18.59 27.23 -12.40
CA PRO A 291 -19.32 26.57 -13.48
C PRO A 291 -18.39 25.94 -14.53
N ILE A 292 -17.21 26.53 -14.78
CA ILE A 292 -16.25 26.05 -15.78
C ILE A 292 -15.57 24.76 -15.30
N ILE A 293 -15.14 24.73 -14.03
CA ILE A 293 -14.52 23.56 -13.41
C ILE A 293 -15.54 22.43 -13.29
N VAL A 294 -16.79 22.72 -12.91
CA VAL A 294 -17.86 21.72 -12.85
C VAL A 294 -18.11 21.10 -14.22
N GLU A 295 -18.24 21.90 -15.29
CA GLU A 295 -18.45 21.38 -16.64
C GLU A 295 -17.30 20.46 -17.08
N LYS A 296 -16.05 20.79 -16.75
CA LYS A 296 -14.90 19.93 -17.03
C LYS A 296 -14.96 18.61 -16.26
N ILE A 297 -15.26 18.65 -14.96
CA ILE A 297 -15.41 17.44 -14.15
C ILE A 297 -16.50 16.53 -14.76
N GLU A 298 -17.64 17.12 -15.11
CA GLU A 298 -18.74 16.38 -15.73
C GLU A 298 -18.35 15.81 -17.10
N GLN A 299 -17.63 16.57 -17.92
CA GLN A 299 -17.11 16.09 -19.21
C GLN A 299 -16.18 14.89 -19.02
N TYR A 300 -15.18 14.99 -18.14
CA TYR A 300 -14.26 13.87 -17.87
C TYR A 300 -15.00 12.64 -17.34
N LYS A 301 -16.01 12.82 -16.48
CA LYS A 301 -16.85 11.71 -16.01
C LYS A 301 -17.69 11.09 -17.14
N ARG A 302 -18.28 11.90 -18.03
CA ARG A 302 -19.04 11.42 -19.21
C ARG A 302 -18.14 10.62 -20.15
N ASP A 303 -16.90 11.04 -20.32
CA ASP A 303 -15.89 10.40 -21.17
C ASP A 303 -15.21 9.20 -20.47
N ASN A 304 -15.68 8.82 -19.27
CA ASN A 304 -15.15 7.75 -18.45
C ASN A 304 -13.63 7.91 -18.17
N GLN A 305 -13.21 9.15 -17.93
CA GLN A 305 -11.86 9.54 -17.57
C GLN A 305 -11.75 9.88 -16.08
N ASP A 306 -10.53 9.81 -15.55
CA ASP A 306 -10.27 10.02 -14.13
C ASP A 306 -10.21 11.53 -13.78
N VAL A 307 -10.73 11.86 -12.59
CA VAL A 307 -10.66 13.19 -11.97
C VAL A 307 -9.98 13.08 -10.61
N ILE A 308 -9.04 13.96 -10.32
CA ILE A 308 -8.31 14.04 -9.06
C ILE A 308 -8.33 15.46 -8.53
N PHE A 309 -8.35 15.59 -7.21
CA PHE A 309 -8.22 16.87 -6.52
C PHE A 309 -6.88 16.97 -5.80
N THR A 310 -6.29 18.15 -5.76
CA THR A 310 -5.35 18.52 -4.71
C THR A 310 -6.01 19.48 -3.74
N LYS A 311 -5.61 19.39 -2.48
CA LYS A 311 -6.02 20.31 -1.44
C LYS A 311 -4.76 20.78 -0.73
N ASP A 312 -4.51 22.08 -0.76
CA ASP A 312 -3.56 22.65 0.15
C ASP A 312 -4.05 22.44 1.58
N THR A 313 -3.13 22.06 2.46
CA THR A 313 -3.45 21.54 3.78
C THR A 313 -2.38 21.97 4.76
N HIS A 314 -2.79 22.78 5.70
CA HIS A 314 -1.96 23.27 6.77
C HIS A 314 -2.49 22.83 8.13
N TYR A 315 -1.66 23.00 9.16
CA TYR A 315 -1.99 22.63 10.52
C TYR A 315 -1.84 23.87 11.42
N THR A 316 -2.27 23.76 12.68
CA THR A 316 -2.25 24.86 13.66
C THR A 316 -0.87 25.45 13.94
N ASN A 317 0.21 24.81 13.49
CA ASN A 317 1.57 25.36 13.55
C ASN A 317 1.99 26.11 12.28
N TYR A 318 1.05 26.46 11.38
CA TYR A 318 1.33 27.05 10.07
C TYR A 318 2.29 28.24 10.13
N LEU A 319 2.07 29.18 11.06
CA LEU A 319 2.92 30.37 11.24
C LEU A 319 4.39 30.07 11.55
N THR A 320 4.70 28.85 12.00
CA THR A 320 6.08 28.40 12.26
C THR A 320 6.80 27.86 11.02
N THR A 321 6.05 27.56 9.96
CA THR A 321 6.58 26.99 8.72
C THR A 321 7.33 28.03 7.88
N ARG A 322 8.06 27.60 6.84
CA ARG A 322 8.70 28.54 5.90
C ARG A 322 7.66 29.44 5.22
N GLU A 323 6.55 28.85 4.79
CA GLU A 323 5.48 29.56 4.10
C GLU A 323 4.79 30.54 5.03
N GLY A 324 4.34 30.10 6.21
CA GLY A 324 3.68 30.97 7.19
C GLY A 324 4.53 32.15 7.69
N LYS A 325 5.87 32.04 7.64
CA LYS A 325 6.76 33.18 7.92
C LYS A 325 6.77 34.25 6.83
N HIS A 326 6.49 33.88 5.57
CA HIS A 326 6.50 34.79 4.42
C HIS A 326 5.08 35.19 3.97
N LEU A 327 4.08 34.36 4.28
CA LEU A 327 2.65 34.59 4.10
C LEU A 327 1.96 34.34 5.45
N PRO A 328 1.97 35.33 6.37
CA PRO A 328 1.46 35.18 7.74
C PRO A 328 -0.07 35.27 7.80
N VAL A 329 -0.75 34.54 6.92
CA VAL A 329 -2.21 34.41 6.87
C VAL A 329 -2.52 32.93 6.98
N GLU A 330 -3.15 32.52 8.07
CA GLU A 330 -3.61 31.14 8.22
C GLU A 330 -4.72 30.85 7.21
N HIS A 331 -4.54 29.76 6.46
CA HIS A 331 -5.46 29.33 5.42
C HIS A 331 -5.36 27.81 5.28
N CYS A 332 -6.40 27.20 4.71
CA CYS A 332 -6.48 25.78 4.42
C CYS A 332 -6.10 24.88 5.61
N ILE A 333 -6.41 25.33 6.83
CA ILE A 333 -6.14 24.57 8.06
C ILE A 333 -7.03 23.33 8.05
N ILE A 334 -6.45 22.15 8.21
CA ILE A 334 -7.19 20.89 8.21
C ILE A 334 -8.36 20.93 9.20
N ASP A 335 -9.49 20.36 8.80
CA ASP A 335 -10.76 20.34 9.55
C ASP A 335 -11.45 21.71 9.72
N SER A 336 -10.89 22.81 9.20
CA SER A 336 -11.59 24.09 9.09
C SER A 336 -12.54 24.12 7.89
N GLU A 337 -13.52 25.02 7.90
CA GLU A 337 -14.38 25.24 6.72
C GLU A 337 -13.57 25.68 5.50
N GLY A 338 -12.52 26.49 5.70
CA GLY A 338 -11.65 27.01 4.66
C GLY A 338 -10.92 25.92 3.86
N HIS A 339 -10.70 24.75 4.48
CA HIS A 339 -10.06 23.59 3.84
C HIS A 339 -10.96 22.84 2.87
N ALA A 340 -12.29 22.95 2.99
CA ALA A 340 -13.22 22.25 2.10
C ALA A 340 -13.10 22.76 0.66
N LEU A 341 -13.39 21.91 -0.33
CA LEU A 341 -13.58 22.36 -1.71
C LEU A 341 -14.74 23.37 -1.78
N TYR A 342 -14.67 24.32 -2.70
CA TYR A 342 -15.66 25.39 -2.82
C TYR A 342 -16.89 24.94 -3.62
N GLY A 343 -18.07 25.37 -3.16
CA GLY A 343 -19.32 25.27 -3.90
C GLY A 343 -19.65 23.84 -4.39
N LYS A 344 -20.22 23.75 -5.59
CA LYS A 344 -20.60 22.51 -6.27
C LYS A 344 -19.42 21.61 -6.60
N VAL A 345 -18.19 22.13 -6.66
CA VAL A 345 -16.99 21.30 -6.87
C VAL A 345 -16.80 20.34 -5.70
N ALA A 346 -17.22 20.71 -4.48
CA ALA A 346 -17.15 19.84 -3.31
C ALA A 346 -18.00 18.57 -3.43
N ASP A 347 -19.13 18.63 -4.12
CA ASP A 347 -20.02 17.48 -4.32
C ASP A 347 -19.33 16.34 -5.09
N TYR A 348 -18.29 16.67 -5.86
CA TYR A 348 -17.50 15.74 -6.66
C TYR A 348 -16.30 15.13 -5.91
N GLU A 349 -15.97 15.59 -4.70
CA GLU A 349 -14.83 15.07 -3.91
C GLU A 349 -14.97 13.56 -3.66
N LYS A 350 -16.20 13.10 -3.38
CA LYS A 350 -16.53 11.69 -3.11
C LYS A 350 -16.40 10.77 -4.34
N ASP A 351 -16.55 11.35 -5.54
CA ASP A 351 -16.48 10.63 -6.80
C ASP A 351 -15.07 10.70 -7.41
N ALA A 352 -14.16 11.45 -6.79
CA ALA A 352 -12.79 11.60 -7.24
C ALA A 352 -12.06 10.26 -7.21
N LYS A 353 -11.20 10.04 -8.20
CA LYS A 353 -10.29 8.89 -8.19
C LYS A 353 -9.33 8.95 -6.99
N LYS A 354 -8.90 10.16 -6.64
CA LYS A 354 -8.07 10.43 -5.46
C LYS A 354 -8.10 11.91 -5.07
N VAL A 355 -7.88 12.18 -3.80
CA VAL A 355 -7.63 13.53 -3.26
C VAL A 355 -6.26 13.55 -2.61
N PHE A 356 -5.41 14.51 -2.99
CA PHE A 356 -4.08 14.69 -2.43
C PHE A 356 -4.03 15.93 -1.53
N ASN A 357 -3.97 15.70 -0.23
CA ASN A 357 -3.64 16.74 0.74
C ASN A 357 -2.13 17.02 0.70
N LYS A 358 -1.74 18.26 0.42
CA LYS A 358 -0.34 18.70 0.30
C LYS A 358 -0.07 19.86 1.24
N THR A 359 1.16 19.94 1.76
CA THR A 359 1.60 21.02 2.67
C THR A 359 2.56 21.99 1.96
N THR A 360 2.56 21.98 0.63
CA THR A 360 3.48 22.71 -0.26
C THR A 360 2.76 23.03 -1.56
N PHE A 361 3.20 24.06 -2.29
CA PHE A 361 2.58 24.46 -3.55
C PHE A 361 2.39 23.31 -4.56
N GLY A 362 3.46 22.57 -4.87
CA GLY A 362 3.38 21.35 -5.69
C GLY A 362 3.19 20.09 -4.86
N SER A 363 2.44 19.12 -5.37
CA SER A 363 2.24 17.81 -4.74
C SER A 363 3.21 16.77 -5.28
N ARG A 364 4.22 16.42 -4.49
CA ARG A 364 5.17 15.33 -4.81
C ARG A 364 4.45 13.98 -4.98
N GLU A 365 3.42 13.73 -4.19
CA GLU A 365 2.68 12.47 -4.23
C GLU A 365 1.76 12.38 -5.45
N LEU A 366 1.22 13.50 -5.93
CA LEU A 366 0.52 13.57 -7.22
C LEU A 366 1.48 13.27 -8.38
N ALA A 367 2.64 13.95 -8.42
CA ALA A 367 3.61 13.75 -9.50
C ALA A 367 4.10 12.29 -9.58
N LYS A 368 4.42 11.68 -8.42
CA LYS A 368 4.75 10.24 -8.33
C LYS A 368 3.61 9.32 -8.75
N TYR A 369 2.36 9.73 -8.49
CA TYR A 369 1.20 8.96 -8.89
C TYR A 369 1.06 8.96 -10.41
N ILE A 370 1.15 10.14 -11.04
CA ILE A 370 1.10 10.30 -12.49
C ILE A 370 2.26 9.55 -13.16
N SER A 371 3.48 9.61 -12.63
CA SER A 371 4.64 8.93 -13.22
C SER A 371 4.57 7.40 -13.18
N ARG A 372 3.66 6.84 -12.38
CA ARG A 372 3.44 5.39 -12.23
C ARG A 372 2.13 4.94 -12.88
N SER A 373 1.49 5.83 -13.62
CA SER A 373 0.22 5.58 -14.30
C SER A 373 0.41 5.45 -15.81
N ASP A 374 -0.63 5.00 -16.49
CA ASP A 374 -0.68 4.87 -17.95
C ASP A 374 -1.38 6.07 -18.61
N TYR A 375 -1.49 7.23 -17.93
CA TYR A 375 -2.11 8.42 -18.53
C TYR A 375 -1.25 8.94 -19.69
N GLU A 376 -1.92 9.19 -20.81
CA GLU A 376 -1.37 9.82 -22.01
C GLU A 376 -1.47 11.35 -21.92
N GLU A 377 -2.55 11.86 -21.29
CA GLU A 377 -2.82 13.29 -21.14
C GLU A 377 -3.18 13.65 -19.69
N VAL A 378 -2.66 14.77 -19.19
CA VAL A 378 -3.05 15.35 -17.89
C VAL A 378 -3.43 16.82 -18.09
N GLU A 379 -4.65 17.17 -17.74
CA GLU A 379 -5.15 18.55 -17.77
C GLU A 379 -5.20 19.12 -16.35
N PHE A 380 -4.64 20.31 -16.17
CA PHE A 380 -4.68 21.05 -14.90
C PHE A 380 -5.65 22.23 -14.99
N CYS A 381 -6.42 22.42 -13.92
CA CYS A 381 -7.27 23.57 -13.67
C CYS A 381 -7.28 23.90 -12.16
N GLY A 382 -7.95 24.98 -11.76
CA GLY A 382 -8.07 25.39 -10.36
C GLY A 382 -7.16 26.57 -10.01
N LEU A 383 -6.67 26.62 -8.77
CA LEU A 383 -6.08 27.82 -8.17
C LEU A 383 -4.74 27.56 -7.48
N VAL A 384 -3.89 28.57 -7.31
CA VAL A 384 -3.77 29.75 -8.19
C VAL A 384 -2.84 29.43 -9.36
N SER A 385 -3.07 30.05 -10.51
CA SER A 385 -2.45 29.71 -11.81
C SER A 385 -0.91 29.65 -11.75
N ASN A 386 -0.27 30.72 -11.28
CA ASN A 386 1.19 30.87 -11.26
C ASN A 386 1.90 30.25 -10.05
N ILE A 387 1.17 29.69 -9.07
CA ILE A 387 1.76 29.10 -7.87
C ILE A 387 1.47 27.59 -7.81
N CYS A 388 0.30 27.19 -7.32
CA CYS A 388 -0.01 25.77 -7.11
C CYS A 388 -0.23 25.03 -8.42
N VAL A 389 -0.94 25.63 -9.39
CA VAL A 389 -1.15 25.01 -10.70
C VAL A 389 0.20 24.85 -11.41
N LEU A 390 0.98 25.93 -11.55
CA LEU A 390 2.32 25.89 -12.14
C LEU A 390 3.27 24.91 -11.43
N SER A 391 3.28 24.89 -10.09
CA SER A 391 4.15 23.98 -9.33
C SER A 391 3.80 22.52 -9.56
N ASN A 392 2.50 22.16 -9.65
CA ASN A 392 2.09 20.80 -9.95
C ASN A 392 2.43 20.40 -11.40
N ILE A 393 2.33 21.33 -12.35
CA ILE A 393 2.76 21.12 -13.74
C ILE A 393 4.25 20.81 -13.80
N ILE A 394 5.10 21.67 -13.23
CA ILE A 394 6.56 21.50 -13.22
C ILE A 394 6.95 20.17 -12.57
N MET A 395 6.33 19.83 -11.43
CA MET A 395 6.56 18.56 -10.75
C MET A 395 6.13 17.37 -11.61
N THR A 396 5.02 17.47 -12.34
CA THR A 396 4.55 16.41 -13.24
C THR A 396 5.52 16.20 -14.39
N GLN A 397 5.98 17.27 -15.05
CA GLN A 397 7.01 17.18 -16.10
C GLN A 397 8.31 16.58 -15.59
N THR A 398 8.73 16.97 -14.37
CA THR A 398 9.95 16.48 -13.74
C THR A 398 9.90 14.97 -13.49
N PHE A 399 8.73 14.43 -13.15
CA PHE A 399 8.55 13.02 -12.82
C PHE A 399 8.11 12.16 -14.01
N ASN A 400 7.54 12.74 -15.06
CA ASN A 400 7.01 12.04 -16.22
C ASN A 400 7.26 12.85 -17.50
N GLU A 401 8.30 12.49 -18.24
CA GLU A 401 8.71 13.15 -19.49
C GLU A 401 7.80 12.85 -20.69
N LYS A 402 6.87 11.90 -20.56
CA LYS A 402 6.11 11.35 -21.70
C LYS A 402 4.65 11.81 -21.75
N VAL A 403 4.13 12.33 -20.64
CA VAL A 403 2.72 12.69 -20.53
C VAL A 403 2.49 14.06 -21.15
N GLU A 404 1.46 14.17 -22.00
CA GLU A 404 1.06 15.46 -22.56
C GLU A 404 0.32 16.27 -21.50
N ILE A 405 0.77 17.49 -21.25
CA ILE A 405 0.19 18.36 -20.22
C ILE A 405 -0.65 19.44 -20.87
N PHE A 406 -1.86 19.63 -20.37
CA PHE A 406 -2.80 20.65 -20.80
C PHE A 406 -3.16 21.59 -19.65
N VAL A 407 -3.41 22.85 -19.98
CA VAL A 407 -4.04 23.82 -19.08
C VAL A 407 -5.11 24.56 -19.85
N ASP A 408 -6.29 24.69 -19.25
CA ASP A 408 -7.33 25.58 -19.75
C ASP A 408 -7.27 26.92 -19.00
N LEU A 409 -6.96 27.98 -19.75
CA LEU A 409 -6.81 29.33 -19.18
C LEU A 409 -8.13 29.89 -18.64
N LYS A 410 -9.28 29.43 -19.13
CA LYS A 410 -10.60 29.80 -18.58
C LYS A 410 -10.90 29.11 -17.27
N ALA A 411 -10.20 28.03 -16.93
CA ALA A 411 -10.45 27.22 -15.74
C ALA A 411 -9.37 27.42 -14.65
N THR A 412 -8.60 28.50 -14.73
CA THR A 412 -7.63 28.88 -13.70
C THR A 412 -7.54 30.40 -13.58
N LYS A 413 -7.07 30.88 -12.44
CA LYS A 413 -6.98 32.31 -12.12
C LYS A 413 -5.78 32.55 -11.20
N GLY A 414 -5.05 33.62 -11.46
CA GLY A 414 -3.97 34.14 -10.63
C GLY A 414 -4.51 35.12 -9.59
N LEU A 415 -3.59 35.75 -8.86
CA LEU A 415 -3.93 36.76 -7.85
C LEU A 415 -4.05 38.18 -8.44
N SER A 416 -3.69 38.38 -9.71
CA SER A 416 -3.81 39.66 -10.42
C SER A 416 -3.95 39.44 -11.93
N ASP A 417 -4.52 40.43 -12.62
CA ASP A 417 -4.64 40.40 -14.08
C ASP A 417 -3.27 40.37 -14.78
N GLU A 418 -2.24 40.99 -14.17
CA GLU A 418 -0.87 40.93 -14.66
C GLU A 418 -0.35 39.49 -14.68
N VAL A 419 -0.58 38.73 -13.61
CA VAL A 419 -0.23 37.32 -13.52
C VAL A 419 -0.99 36.51 -14.59
N ASP A 420 -2.29 36.74 -14.75
CA ASP A 420 -3.10 36.04 -15.75
C ASP A 420 -2.61 36.33 -17.17
N SER A 421 -2.24 37.58 -17.46
CA SER A 421 -1.73 38.00 -18.78
C SER A 421 -0.39 37.37 -19.15
N THR A 422 0.46 37.06 -18.15
CA THR A 422 1.80 36.50 -18.35
C THR A 422 1.83 34.97 -18.23
N PHE A 423 0.81 34.36 -17.62
CA PHE A 423 0.76 32.92 -17.35
C PHE A 423 0.83 32.07 -18.62
N LYS A 424 0.13 32.49 -19.68
CA LYS A 424 0.19 31.84 -21.00
C LYS A 424 1.64 31.71 -21.50
N THR A 425 2.42 32.79 -21.40
CA THR A 425 3.82 32.81 -21.81
C THR A 425 4.68 31.84 -21.00
N TYR A 426 4.46 31.75 -19.69
CA TYR A 426 5.18 30.78 -18.85
C TYR A 426 4.88 29.34 -19.26
N LEU A 427 3.61 29.01 -19.51
CA LEU A 427 3.20 27.67 -19.95
C LEU A 427 3.82 27.29 -21.31
N GLN A 428 3.86 28.22 -22.27
CA GLN A 428 4.49 28.00 -23.56
C GLN A 428 6.00 27.73 -23.42
N ASN A 429 6.69 28.48 -22.56
CA ASN A 429 8.13 28.31 -22.32
C ASN A 429 8.49 26.94 -21.73
N ILE A 430 7.55 26.32 -21.02
CA ILE A 430 7.72 24.97 -20.47
C ILE A 430 6.97 23.90 -21.28
N THR A 431 6.64 24.15 -22.55
CA THR A 431 6.03 23.17 -23.47
C THR A 431 4.71 22.56 -22.96
N VAL A 432 3.86 23.37 -22.33
CA VAL A 432 2.50 22.95 -21.93
C VAL A 432 1.50 23.32 -23.03
N ASN A 433 0.58 22.41 -23.35
CA ASN A 433 -0.49 22.64 -24.30
C ASN A 433 -1.58 23.52 -23.65
N ILE A 434 -2.05 24.54 -24.38
CA ILE A 434 -2.97 25.54 -23.84
C ILE A 434 -4.33 25.42 -24.52
N LYS A 435 -5.41 25.37 -23.73
CA LYS A 435 -6.80 25.46 -24.18
C LYS A 435 -7.33 26.85 -23.86
N GLU A 436 -8.09 27.42 -24.79
CA GLU A 436 -8.57 28.80 -24.74
C GLU A 436 -10.07 28.98 -24.80
#